data_AF-A0A1E3BEH6-F1
#
_entry.id   AF-A0A1E3BEH6-F1
#
_cell.length_a   1.000
_cell.length_b   1.000
_cell.length_c   1.000
_cell.angle_alpha   90.00
_cell.angle_beta   90.00
_cell.angle_gamma   90.00
#
_symmetry.space_group_name_H-M   'P 1'
#
loop_
_entity.id
_entity.type
_entity.pdbx_description
1 polymer ?
#
loop_
_entity_poly.entity_id
_entity_poly.type
_entity_poly.pdbx_seq_one_letter_code
_entity_poly.pdbx_strand_id
1 'polypeptide(L)'
;MAGYSKNATIHNVRRALGQKIEGWHGSAPVSQIYAHRSAGTYPEHYQAHCSSIDTVSDVLGEEEEMYHIEYFQGYEQFWEVSLPRELPAGQKEAILGRPELVAMQEHIEQLLADKASSVDVDFERQEYRKALISIQLSELHCYQAQWVQERRDWRIVSRGKVNLEYLESNPCSRALALIMPELGCIAEMLSSAEPLSFDEKLLFAKHLLTQCHCDYDVTFLPNEAPTDDG
;
A
#
# COMPACT_ATOMS: atom_id res chain seq x y z
N MET A 1 -67.33 -4.27 1.32
CA MET A 1 -66.25 -4.29 2.35
C MET A 1 -64.93 -4.48 1.63
N ALA A 2 -64.11 -3.43 1.54
CA ALA A 2 -62.81 -3.50 0.89
C ALA A 2 -61.80 -4.19 1.82
N GLY A 3 -61.33 -5.37 1.43
CA GLY A 3 -60.35 -6.16 2.17
C GLY A 3 -58.96 -5.52 2.08
N TYR A 4 -58.62 -4.66 3.02
CA TYR A 4 -57.24 -4.23 3.23
C TYR A 4 -56.60 -5.18 4.25
N SER A 5 -55.60 -5.95 3.81
CA SER A 5 -54.77 -6.73 4.73
C SER A 5 -54.01 -5.75 5.63
N LYS A 6 -54.31 -5.80 6.94
CA LYS A 6 -53.76 -4.91 7.97
C LYS A 6 -52.28 -5.16 8.31
N ASN A 7 -51.58 -5.99 7.54
CA ASN A 7 -50.23 -6.42 7.87
C ASN A 7 -49.24 -5.82 6.88
N ALA A 8 -48.31 -5.02 7.37
CA ALA A 8 -47.16 -4.58 6.60
C ALA A 8 -46.41 -5.82 6.10
N THR A 9 -46.37 -6.02 4.79
CA THR A 9 -45.59 -7.09 4.18
C THR A 9 -44.17 -6.61 3.91
N ILE A 10 -43.23 -7.54 3.79
CA ILE A 10 -41.86 -7.24 3.36
C ILE A 10 -41.85 -6.45 2.04
N HIS A 11 -42.80 -6.69 1.14
CA HIS A 11 -42.95 -5.93 -0.11
C HIS A 11 -43.34 -4.47 0.11
N ASN A 12 -44.13 -4.15 1.13
CA ASN A 12 -44.47 -2.77 1.47
C ASN A 12 -43.26 -2.02 2.04
N VAL A 13 -42.47 -2.68 2.89
CA VAL A 13 -41.21 -2.12 3.43
C VAL A 13 -40.20 -1.91 2.30
N ARG A 14 -40.02 -2.91 1.42
CA ARG A 14 -39.15 -2.82 0.24
C ARG A 14 -39.54 -1.63 -0.63
N ARG A 15 -40.84 -1.49 -0.95
CA ARG A 15 -41.35 -0.39 -1.79
C ARG A 15 -41.10 0.99 -1.17
N ALA A 16 -41.38 1.15 0.11
CA ALA A 16 -41.15 2.42 0.82
C ALA A 16 -39.65 2.77 0.87
N LEU A 17 -38.80 1.77 1.10
CA LEU A 17 -37.35 1.92 1.09
C LEU A 17 -36.83 2.42 -0.25
N GLY A 18 -37.19 1.76 -1.36
CA GLY A 18 -36.71 2.19 -2.66
C GLY A 18 -37.26 3.54 -3.09
N GLN A 19 -38.49 3.92 -2.69
CA GLN A 19 -38.98 5.29 -2.92
C GLN A 19 -38.16 6.35 -2.20
N LYS A 20 -37.75 6.08 -0.95
CA LYS A 20 -36.91 7.00 -0.15
C LYS A 20 -35.54 7.17 -0.79
N ILE A 21 -34.90 6.06 -1.17
CA ILE A 21 -33.56 6.05 -1.77
C ILE A 21 -33.58 6.62 -3.20
N GLU A 22 -34.62 6.36 -3.99
CA GLU A 22 -34.80 6.96 -5.31
C GLU A 22 -34.87 8.48 -5.24
N GLY A 23 -35.54 9.01 -4.22
CA GLY A 23 -35.67 10.44 -4.00
C GLY A 23 -34.36 11.14 -3.66
N TRP A 24 -33.40 10.44 -3.06
CA TRP A 24 -32.13 11.02 -2.57
C TRP A 24 -30.95 10.72 -3.51
N HIS A 25 -30.85 9.50 -4.05
CA HIS A 25 -29.68 9.03 -4.78
C HIS A 25 -29.99 8.56 -6.22
N GLY A 26 -31.24 8.67 -6.67
CA GLY A 26 -31.68 8.25 -8.00
C GLY A 26 -31.90 6.74 -8.15
N SER A 27 -32.14 6.28 -9.38
CA SER A 27 -32.63 4.92 -9.65
C SER A 27 -31.56 3.82 -9.67
N ALA A 28 -30.28 4.19 -9.79
CA ALA A 28 -29.18 3.23 -9.86
C ALA A 28 -28.92 2.53 -8.51
N PRO A 29 -28.84 3.24 -7.36
CA PRO A 29 -28.68 2.58 -6.05
C PRO A 29 -29.90 1.75 -5.63
N VAL A 30 -31.10 2.20 -6.02
CA VAL A 30 -32.36 1.48 -5.83
C VAL A 30 -32.32 0.10 -6.48
N SER A 31 -31.72 0.00 -7.67
CA SER A 31 -31.57 -1.27 -8.40
C SER A 31 -30.60 -2.24 -7.73
N GLN A 32 -29.55 -1.72 -7.07
CA GLN A 32 -28.61 -2.52 -6.28
C GLN A 32 -29.28 -3.10 -5.03
N ILE A 33 -30.06 -2.29 -4.32
CA ILE A 33 -30.79 -2.69 -3.10
C ILE A 33 -31.95 -3.64 -3.43
N TYR A 34 -32.59 -3.44 -4.57
CA TYR A 34 -33.66 -4.29 -5.05
C TYR A 34 -33.21 -5.57 -5.74
N ALA A 35 -31.91 -5.89 -5.81
CA ALA A 35 -31.31 -7.10 -6.38
C ALA A 35 -32.36 -8.10 -6.89
N HIS A 36 -32.73 -7.93 -8.16
CA HIS A 36 -33.81 -8.66 -8.82
C HIS A 36 -33.39 -10.12 -9.02
N ARG A 37 -34.24 -11.06 -8.58
CA ARG A 37 -34.08 -12.51 -8.77
C ARG A 37 -34.56 -12.95 -10.17
N SER A 38 -34.07 -12.35 -11.25
CA SER A 38 -34.35 -12.83 -12.61
C SER A 38 -33.07 -13.28 -13.29
N ALA A 39 -32.95 -14.60 -13.48
CA ALA A 39 -31.78 -15.30 -13.99
C ALA A 39 -31.38 -14.97 -15.45
N GLY A 40 -32.05 -14.03 -16.11
CA GLY A 40 -31.84 -13.70 -17.53
C GLY A 40 -31.21 -12.34 -17.79
N THR A 41 -30.77 -11.60 -16.77
CA THR A 41 -30.41 -10.18 -16.93
C THR A 41 -29.19 -9.77 -16.11
N TYR A 42 -28.19 -10.63 -15.92
CA TYR A 42 -26.95 -10.21 -15.25
C TYR A 42 -25.70 -10.93 -15.77
N PRO A 43 -24.59 -10.21 -15.99
CA PRO A 43 -23.25 -10.72 -15.76
C PRO A 43 -22.99 -10.71 -14.25
N GLU A 44 -23.05 -11.89 -13.67
CA GLU A 44 -22.60 -12.32 -12.34
C GLU A 44 -21.55 -11.41 -11.63
N HIS A 45 -21.95 -10.91 -10.44
CA HIS A 45 -21.16 -10.95 -9.21
C HIS A 45 -20.09 -9.90 -8.83
N TYR A 46 -20.19 -8.62 -9.21
CA TYR A 46 -19.37 -7.59 -8.50
C TYR A 46 -20.13 -6.34 -8.01
N GLN A 47 -21.04 -5.78 -8.80
CA GLN A 47 -21.72 -4.53 -8.45
C GLN A 47 -22.83 -4.65 -7.39
N ALA A 48 -23.34 -5.85 -7.10
CA ALA A 48 -24.49 -6.03 -6.22
C ALA A 48 -24.14 -5.99 -4.70
N HIS A 49 -22.86 -6.13 -4.34
CA HIS A 49 -22.41 -6.15 -2.94
C HIS A 49 -21.70 -4.86 -2.49
N CYS A 50 -21.50 -3.92 -3.40
CA CYS A 50 -20.90 -2.63 -3.13
C CYS A 50 -21.95 -1.55 -3.34
N SER A 51 -22.89 -1.40 -2.40
CA SER A 51 -23.76 -0.23 -2.41
C SER A 51 -22.88 1.01 -2.20
N SER A 52 -22.93 1.97 -3.12
CA SER A 52 -22.14 3.21 -3.03
C SER A 52 -22.79 4.26 -2.12
N ILE A 53 -23.76 3.84 -1.30
CA ILE A 53 -24.56 4.70 -0.42
C ILE A 53 -24.73 4.02 0.94
N ASP A 54 -24.82 4.82 1.99
CA ASP A 54 -25.03 4.32 3.35
C ASP A 54 -26.50 3.98 3.58
N THR A 55 -26.90 2.84 3.04
CA THR A 55 -28.29 2.37 3.07
C THR A 55 -28.85 2.25 4.49
N VAL A 56 -28.01 2.07 5.51
CA VAL A 56 -28.45 1.90 6.90
C VAL A 56 -28.79 3.27 7.48
N SER A 57 -27.89 4.23 7.37
CA SER A 57 -28.12 5.61 7.84
C SER A 57 -29.28 6.25 7.07
N ASP A 58 -29.41 6.00 5.76
CA ASP A 58 -30.54 6.44 4.95
C ASP A 58 -31.88 5.88 5.43
N VAL A 59 -31.91 4.61 5.85
CA VAL A 59 -33.13 3.98 6.41
C VAL A 59 -33.49 4.64 7.73
N LEU A 60 -32.51 4.79 8.62
CA LEU A 60 -32.70 5.27 9.98
C LEU A 60 -32.88 6.80 10.05
N GLY A 61 -32.55 7.54 8.98
CA GLY A 61 -32.54 9.00 8.98
C GLY A 61 -31.40 9.57 9.82
N GLU A 62 -30.32 8.80 9.95
CA GLU A 62 -29.09 9.17 10.63
C GLU A 62 -28.19 9.96 9.67
N GLU A 63 -27.16 10.61 10.20
CA GLU A 63 -26.19 11.36 9.39
C GLU A 63 -25.40 10.37 8.53
N GLU A 64 -25.19 10.70 7.25
CA GLU A 64 -24.59 9.77 6.27
C GLU A 64 -23.09 9.54 6.60
N GLU A 65 -22.72 8.30 6.96
CA GLU A 65 -21.34 7.94 7.26
C GLU A 65 -20.69 7.20 6.08
N MET A 66 -20.14 7.96 5.12
CA MET A 66 -19.53 7.37 3.91
C MET A 66 -18.13 6.76 4.11
N TYR A 67 -17.52 6.92 5.29
CA TYR A 67 -16.12 6.50 5.53
C TYR A 67 -15.85 5.04 5.18
N HIS A 68 -16.76 4.14 5.54
CA HIS A 68 -16.62 2.71 5.26
C HIS A 68 -16.80 2.40 3.76
N ILE A 69 -17.62 3.17 3.05
CA ILE A 69 -17.86 3.04 1.60
C ILE A 69 -16.62 3.51 0.84
N GLU A 70 -16.07 4.66 1.20
CA GLU A 70 -14.81 5.17 0.67
C GLU A 70 -13.65 4.20 0.94
N TYR A 71 -13.60 3.61 2.14
CA TYR A 71 -12.61 2.60 2.51
C TYR A 71 -12.69 1.35 1.61
N PHE A 72 -13.88 0.80 1.37
CA PHE A 72 -14.04 -0.43 0.59
C PHE A 72 -14.10 -0.21 -0.93
N GLN A 73 -14.42 1.00 -1.42
CA GLN A 73 -14.58 1.30 -2.86
C GLN A 73 -13.51 2.24 -3.43
N GLY A 74 -12.72 2.91 -2.59
CA GLY A 74 -11.66 3.82 -3.02
C GLY A 74 -10.50 3.09 -3.70
N TYR A 75 -9.94 3.67 -4.76
CA TYR A 75 -8.73 3.16 -5.42
C TYR A 75 -7.47 3.32 -4.55
N GLU A 76 -7.49 4.22 -3.57
CA GLU A 76 -6.38 4.45 -2.64
C GLU A 76 -6.02 3.21 -1.82
N GLN A 77 -6.96 2.29 -1.55
CA GLN A 77 -6.68 1.06 -0.81
C GLN A 77 -5.78 0.08 -1.58
N PHE A 78 -5.74 0.18 -2.90
CA PHE A 78 -4.92 -0.66 -3.78
C PHE A 78 -3.59 0.00 -4.14
N TRP A 79 -3.44 1.30 -3.83
CA TRP A 79 -2.23 2.06 -4.12
C TRP A 79 -1.52 2.45 -2.83
N GLU A 80 -0.75 1.51 -2.28
CA GLU A 80 0.13 1.81 -1.15
C GLU A 80 1.42 2.45 -1.66
N VAL A 81 1.44 3.79 -1.61
CA VAL A 81 2.67 4.58 -1.80
C VAL A 81 3.75 4.00 -0.89
N SER A 82 4.92 3.70 -1.46
CA SER A 82 6.10 3.07 -0.82
C SER A 82 6.02 1.57 -0.52
N LEU A 83 5.08 0.81 -1.10
CA LEU A 83 5.09 -0.65 -0.99
C LEU A 83 6.46 -1.23 -1.42
N PRO A 84 7.14 -2.00 -0.56
CA PRO A 84 8.45 -2.56 -0.88
C PRO A 84 8.39 -3.46 -2.11
N ARG A 85 9.26 -3.19 -3.10
CA ARG A 85 9.40 -4.02 -4.31
C ARG A 85 10.46 -5.09 -4.18
N GLU A 86 11.30 -4.99 -3.16
CA GLU A 86 12.39 -5.90 -2.90
C GLU A 86 12.49 -6.19 -1.41
N LEU A 87 13.05 -7.37 -1.10
CA LEU A 87 13.36 -7.76 0.27
C LEU A 87 14.55 -6.95 0.81
N PRO A 88 14.57 -6.64 2.12
CA PRO A 88 15.75 -6.12 2.81
C PRO A 88 16.98 -7.03 2.59
N ALA A 89 18.18 -6.43 2.56
CA ALA A 89 19.43 -7.15 2.29
C ALA A 89 19.65 -8.35 3.24
N GLY A 90 19.42 -8.17 4.54
CA GLY A 90 19.56 -9.26 5.51
C GLY A 90 18.58 -10.44 5.27
N GLN A 91 17.37 -10.16 4.76
CA GLN A 91 16.43 -11.23 4.39
C GLN A 91 16.84 -11.92 3.10
N LYS A 92 17.39 -11.18 2.12
CA LYS A 92 17.97 -11.77 0.89
C LYS A 92 19.12 -12.71 1.22
N GLU A 93 20.00 -12.34 2.14
CA GLU A 93 21.11 -13.19 2.61
C GLU A 93 20.60 -14.42 3.37
N ALA A 94 19.61 -14.26 4.25
CA ALA A 94 19.01 -15.37 4.98
C ALA A 94 18.39 -16.43 4.05
N ILE A 95 17.83 -16.00 2.91
CA ILE A 95 17.30 -16.93 1.89
C ILE A 95 18.42 -17.82 1.34
N LEU A 96 19.61 -17.27 1.05
CA LEU A 96 20.75 -18.05 0.54
C LEU A 96 21.21 -19.11 1.54
N GLY A 97 21.03 -18.88 2.84
CA GLY A 97 21.34 -19.84 3.90
C GLY A 97 20.29 -20.93 4.12
N ARG A 98 19.22 -21.00 3.32
CA ARG A 98 18.18 -22.03 3.49
C ARG A 98 18.72 -23.43 3.15
N PRO A 99 18.34 -24.46 3.93
CA PRO A 99 18.89 -25.80 3.78
C PRO A 99 18.63 -26.39 2.39
N GLU A 100 17.49 -26.07 1.78
CA GLU A 100 17.13 -26.52 0.43
C GLU A 100 18.06 -25.96 -0.65
N LEU A 101 18.39 -24.67 -0.57
CA LEU A 101 19.27 -24.01 -1.54
C LEU A 101 20.74 -24.41 -1.32
N VAL A 102 21.16 -24.57 -0.06
CA VAL A 102 22.50 -25.07 0.27
C VAL A 102 22.68 -26.49 -0.26
N ALA A 103 21.70 -27.38 -0.07
CA ALA A 103 21.78 -28.75 -0.60
C ALA A 103 21.84 -28.78 -2.13
N MET A 104 21.06 -27.93 -2.83
CA MET A 104 21.15 -27.80 -4.29
C MET A 104 22.52 -27.28 -4.73
N GLN A 105 23.09 -26.33 -3.99
CA GLN A 105 24.41 -25.78 -4.29
C GLN A 105 25.51 -26.83 -4.09
N GLU A 106 25.47 -27.59 -2.99
CA GLU A 106 26.38 -28.71 -2.74
C GLU A 106 26.25 -29.79 -3.83
N HIS A 107 25.04 -30.08 -4.30
CA HIS A 107 24.81 -31.02 -5.40
C HIS A 107 25.43 -30.54 -6.71
N ILE A 108 25.31 -29.25 -7.04
CA ILE A 108 25.97 -28.65 -8.21
C ILE A 108 27.49 -28.75 -8.09
N GLU A 109 28.05 -28.51 -6.89
CA GLU A 109 29.49 -28.63 -6.63
C GLU A 109 29.99 -30.08 -6.78
N GLN A 110 29.21 -31.06 -6.33
CA GLN A 110 29.51 -32.48 -6.51
C GLN A 110 29.51 -32.86 -7.99
N LEU A 111 28.51 -32.45 -8.76
CA LEU A 111 28.45 -32.71 -10.21
C LEU A 111 29.64 -32.11 -10.96
N LEU A 112 30.10 -30.93 -10.54
CA LEU A 112 31.31 -30.31 -11.08
C LEU A 112 32.58 -31.10 -10.71
N ALA A 113 32.68 -31.60 -9.47
CA ALA A 113 33.80 -32.41 -9.00
C ALA A 113 33.88 -33.76 -9.74
N ASP A 114 32.74 -34.40 -9.98
CA ASP A 114 32.61 -35.67 -10.69
C ASP A 114 32.79 -35.55 -12.21
N LYS A 115 33.00 -34.33 -12.73
CA LYS A 115 33.10 -34.02 -14.16
C LYS A 115 31.89 -34.53 -14.94
N ALA A 116 30.71 -34.35 -14.37
CA ALA A 116 29.44 -34.66 -15.01
C ALA A 116 29.27 -33.90 -16.34
N SER A 117 28.31 -34.34 -17.16
CA SER A 117 27.98 -33.65 -18.40
C SER A 117 27.61 -32.19 -18.13
N SER A 118 28.01 -31.29 -19.03
CA SER A 118 27.61 -29.87 -18.93
C SER A 118 26.09 -29.71 -18.90
N VAL A 119 25.35 -30.62 -19.55
CA VAL A 119 23.89 -30.63 -19.59
C VAL A 119 23.29 -30.87 -18.21
N ASP A 120 23.85 -31.80 -17.43
CA ASP A 120 23.34 -32.15 -16.11
C ASP A 120 23.62 -31.01 -15.10
N VAL A 121 24.81 -30.41 -15.19
CA VAL A 121 25.17 -29.24 -14.38
C VAL A 121 24.29 -28.03 -14.71
N ASP A 122 24.02 -27.78 -15.99
CA ASP A 122 23.18 -26.65 -16.42
C ASP A 122 21.72 -26.85 -16.02
N PHE A 123 21.22 -28.09 -16.04
CA PHE A 123 19.89 -28.44 -15.56
C PHE A 123 19.74 -28.12 -14.06
N GLU A 124 20.67 -28.61 -13.22
CA GLU A 124 20.64 -28.35 -11.77
C GLU A 124 20.79 -26.86 -11.44
N ARG A 125 21.63 -26.13 -12.17
CA ARG A 125 21.71 -24.66 -12.05
C ARG A 125 20.39 -23.97 -12.37
N GLN A 126 19.65 -24.48 -13.35
CA GLN A 126 18.35 -23.94 -13.70
C GLN A 126 17.32 -24.20 -12.60
N GLU A 127 17.30 -25.41 -12.03
CA GLU A 127 16.43 -25.75 -10.91
C GLU A 127 16.76 -24.92 -9.66
N TYR A 128 18.05 -24.74 -9.34
CA TYR A 128 18.49 -23.83 -8.27
C TYR A 128 17.96 -22.40 -8.47
N ARG A 129 18.06 -21.85 -9.69
CA ARG A 129 17.55 -20.50 -9.99
C ARG A 129 16.05 -20.40 -9.82
N LYS A 130 15.29 -21.40 -10.27
CA LYS A 130 13.83 -21.44 -10.10
C LYS A 130 13.46 -21.48 -8.62
N ALA A 131 14.11 -22.33 -7.84
CA ALA A 131 13.90 -22.43 -6.40
C ALA A 131 14.20 -21.10 -5.70
N LEU A 132 15.35 -20.48 -6.00
CA LEU A 132 15.74 -19.20 -5.44
C LEU A 132 14.70 -18.10 -5.74
N ILE A 133 14.29 -17.95 -6.99
CA ILE A 133 13.28 -16.95 -7.40
C ILE A 133 11.95 -17.22 -6.71
N SER A 134 11.51 -18.49 -6.66
CA SER A 134 10.24 -18.84 -6.03
C SER A 134 10.24 -18.50 -4.54
N ILE A 135 11.35 -18.80 -3.84
CA ILE A 135 11.49 -18.48 -2.42
C ILE A 135 11.48 -16.96 -2.23
N GLN A 136 12.28 -16.23 -3.00
CA GLN A 136 12.33 -14.76 -2.93
C GLN A 136 10.97 -14.11 -3.16
N LEU A 137 10.20 -14.58 -4.14
CA LEU A 137 8.86 -14.07 -4.40
C LEU A 137 7.91 -14.38 -3.24
N SER A 138 7.95 -15.60 -2.69
CA SER A 138 7.10 -15.97 -1.56
C SER A 138 7.41 -15.14 -0.32
N GLU A 139 8.68 -14.95 0.00
CA GLU A 139 9.13 -14.12 1.13
C GLU A 139 8.79 -12.65 0.90
N LEU A 140 8.92 -12.14 -0.33
CA LEU A 140 8.52 -10.77 -0.66
C LEU A 140 7.02 -10.57 -0.46
N HIS A 141 6.18 -11.53 -0.87
CA HIS A 141 4.75 -11.48 -0.62
C HIS A 141 4.42 -11.48 0.87
N CYS A 142 5.08 -12.33 1.66
CA CYS A 142 4.91 -12.34 3.12
C CYS A 142 5.34 -11.01 3.75
N TYR A 143 6.48 -10.47 3.32
CA TYR A 143 7.00 -9.20 3.79
C TYR A 143 6.06 -8.04 3.44
N GLN A 144 5.56 -7.99 2.20
CA GLN A 144 4.57 -7.00 1.77
C GLN A 144 3.27 -7.10 2.58
N ALA A 145 2.77 -8.32 2.81
CA ALA A 145 1.56 -8.52 3.62
C ALA A 145 1.76 -8.02 5.06
N GLN A 146 2.90 -8.34 5.67
CA GLN A 146 3.25 -7.86 7.00
C GLN A 146 3.41 -6.34 7.02
N TRP A 147 4.09 -5.76 6.04
CA TRP A 147 4.30 -4.31 5.91
C TRP A 147 2.97 -3.55 5.81
N VAL A 148 2.06 -4.04 4.97
CA VAL A 148 0.70 -3.52 4.81
C VAL A 148 -0.05 -3.60 6.15
N GLN A 149 0.02 -4.75 6.82
CA GLN A 149 -0.66 -4.98 8.09
C GLN A 149 -0.13 -4.04 9.19
N GLU A 150 1.18 -3.94 9.36
CA GLU A 150 1.82 -3.05 10.34
C GLU A 150 1.41 -1.60 10.12
N ARG A 151 1.33 -1.16 8.87
CA ARG A 151 0.91 0.20 8.52
C ARG A 151 -0.58 0.44 8.77
N ARG A 152 -1.44 -0.55 8.51
CA ARG A 152 -2.88 -0.50 8.83
C ARG A 152 -3.10 -0.48 10.34
N ASP A 153 -2.46 -1.39 11.06
CA ASP A 153 -2.52 -1.48 12.52
C ASP A 153 -2.03 -0.19 13.15
N TRP A 154 -0.93 0.37 12.62
CA TRP A 154 -0.44 1.68 13.03
C TRP A 154 -1.48 2.79 12.79
N ARG A 155 -2.12 2.86 11.61
CA ARG A 155 -3.16 3.86 11.33
C ARG A 155 -4.34 3.74 12.29
N ILE A 156 -4.74 2.52 12.64
CA ILE A 156 -5.82 2.25 13.58
C ILE A 156 -5.42 2.75 14.98
N VAL A 157 -4.23 2.38 15.46
CA VAL A 157 -3.72 2.79 16.78
C VAL A 157 -3.51 4.31 16.86
N SER A 158 -3.00 4.93 15.80
CA SER A 158 -2.73 6.38 15.75
C SER A 158 -3.96 7.22 15.38
N ARG A 159 -5.10 6.59 15.04
CA ARG A 159 -6.29 7.24 14.46
C ARG A 159 -5.95 8.12 13.26
N GLY A 160 -4.99 7.67 12.44
CA GLY A 160 -4.50 8.42 11.29
C GLY A 160 -3.65 9.66 11.62
N LYS A 161 -3.31 9.91 12.89
CA LYS A 161 -2.30 10.92 13.21
C LYS A 161 -0.94 10.42 12.76
N VAL A 162 -0.27 11.20 11.91
CA VAL A 162 1.09 10.88 11.47
C VAL A 162 2.01 10.91 12.69
N ASN A 163 2.50 9.73 13.10
CA ASN A 163 3.58 9.65 14.07
C ASN A 163 4.89 10.05 13.36
N LEU A 164 5.33 11.29 13.60
CA LEU A 164 6.59 11.85 13.12
C LEU A 164 7.79 10.98 13.54
N GLU A 165 7.71 10.28 14.67
CA GLU A 165 8.80 9.43 15.19
C GLU A 165 9.15 8.24 14.26
N TYR A 166 8.18 7.70 13.50
CA TYR A 166 8.45 6.60 12.56
C TYR A 166 9.22 7.06 11.31
N LEU A 167 9.05 8.34 10.94
CA LEU A 167 9.79 8.94 9.82
C LEU A 167 11.25 9.21 10.22
N GLU A 168 11.46 9.59 11.48
CA GLU A 168 12.77 9.87 12.07
C GLU A 168 13.60 8.59 12.31
N SER A 169 12.96 7.45 12.61
CA SER A 169 13.66 6.18 12.90
C SER A 169 14.04 5.34 11.66
N ASN A 170 13.63 5.74 10.45
CA ASN A 170 13.92 4.96 9.24
C ASN A 170 15.42 5.09 8.87
N PRO A 171 16.16 3.97 8.73
CA PRO A 171 17.57 3.99 8.32
C PRO A 171 17.78 4.69 6.98
N CYS A 172 16.80 4.66 6.07
CA CYS A 172 16.84 5.42 4.82
C CYS A 172 16.74 6.93 5.05
N SER A 173 15.90 7.40 5.98
CA SER A 173 15.81 8.83 6.33
C SER A 173 17.13 9.32 6.93
N ARG A 174 17.76 8.51 7.80
CA ARG A 174 19.07 8.81 8.38
C ARG A 174 20.18 8.81 7.33
N ALA A 175 20.17 7.85 6.42
CA ALA A 175 21.13 7.81 5.30
C ALA A 175 20.94 9.01 4.36
N LEU A 176 19.70 9.39 4.06
CA LEU A 176 19.38 10.55 3.24
C LEU A 176 19.83 11.85 3.90
N ALA A 177 19.67 12.01 5.22
CA ALA A 177 20.18 13.17 5.94
C ALA A 177 21.73 13.24 5.94
N LEU A 178 22.43 12.10 5.81
CA LEU A 178 23.88 12.06 5.66
C LEU A 178 24.34 12.39 4.23
N ILE A 179 23.58 11.98 3.21
CA ILE A 179 23.87 12.26 1.80
C ILE A 179 23.48 13.71 1.45
N MET A 180 22.37 14.19 2.01
CA MET A 180 21.73 15.48 1.74
C MET A 180 21.42 16.20 3.05
N PRO A 181 22.42 16.82 3.69
CA PRO A 181 22.25 17.46 4.99
C PRO A 181 21.21 18.59 4.98
N GLU A 182 20.97 19.23 3.84
CA GLU A 182 19.94 20.26 3.67
C GLU A 182 18.53 19.71 3.95
N LEU A 183 18.25 18.45 3.55
CA LEU A 183 16.98 17.80 3.84
C LEU A 183 16.82 17.48 5.32
N GLY A 184 17.89 17.06 5.98
CA GLY A 184 17.90 16.86 7.44
C GLY A 184 17.59 18.17 8.17
N CYS A 185 18.22 19.26 7.76
CA CYS A 185 18.01 20.58 8.37
C CYS A 185 16.58 21.12 8.14
N ILE A 186 16.02 20.94 6.93
CA ILE A 186 14.61 21.26 6.63
C ILE A 186 13.67 20.44 7.53
N ALA A 187 13.93 19.13 7.68
CA ALA A 187 13.09 18.25 8.48
C ALA A 187 13.10 18.62 9.97
N GLU A 188 14.27 18.93 10.53
CA GLU A 188 14.41 19.42 11.91
C GLU A 188 13.66 20.74 12.12
N MET A 189 13.81 21.70 11.20
CA MET A 189 13.10 22.99 11.28
C MET A 189 11.57 22.85 11.16
N LEU A 190 11.08 21.91 10.34
CA LEU A 190 9.64 21.63 10.21
C LEU A 190 9.07 20.87 11.41
N SER A 191 9.90 20.09 12.10
CA SER A 191 9.49 19.30 13.27
C SER A 191 9.54 20.12 14.56
N SER A 192 10.26 21.24 14.58
CA SER A 192 10.27 22.19 15.69
C SER A 192 8.96 22.96 15.78
N ALA A 193 8.36 22.99 16.98
CA ALA A 193 7.22 23.84 17.28
C ALA A 193 7.62 25.28 17.66
N GLU A 194 8.92 25.57 17.71
CA GLU A 194 9.43 26.89 18.08
C GLU A 194 9.37 27.88 16.90
N PRO A 195 9.08 29.16 17.16
CA PRO A 195 9.07 30.18 16.11
C PRO A 195 10.50 30.42 15.58
N LEU A 196 10.70 30.12 14.30
CA LEU A 196 11.97 30.38 13.62
C LEU A 196 12.34 31.87 13.63
N SER A 197 13.61 32.14 13.96
CA SER A 197 14.26 33.44 13.84
C SER A 197 14.40 33.85 12.37
N PHE A 198 14.81 35.10 12.13
CA PHE A 198 14.99 35.61 10.76
C PHE A 198 16.11 34.85 10.03
N ASP A 199 17.22 34.58 10.70
CA ASP A 199 18.36 33.88 10.11
C ASP A 199 18.03 32.41 9.80
N GLU A 200 17.27 31.75 10.67
CA GLU A 200 16.78 30.39 10.44
C GLU A 200 15.79 30.32 9.27
N LYS A 201 14.89 31.31 9.13
CA LYS A 201 14.01 31.41 7.96
C LYS A 201 14.77 31.60 6.66
N LEU A 202 15.84 32.40 6.70
CA LEU A 202 16.70 32.62 5.54
C LEU A 202 17.46 31.35 5.17
N LEU A 203 17.97 30.62 6.17
CA LEU A 203 18.64 29.34 5.99
C LEU A 203 17.68 28.28 5.42
N PHE A 204 16.47 28.19 5.96
CA PHE A 204 15.40 27.31 5.47
C PHE A 204 15.06 27.57 4.01
N ALA A 205 14.85 28.85 3.64
CA ALA A 205 14.56 29.25 2.26
C ALA A 205 15.72 28.91 1.32
N LYS A 206 16.97 29.08 1.77
CA LYS A 206 18.16 28.73 1.00
C LYS A 206 18.23 27.21 0.76
N HIS A 207 17.99 26.40 1.79
CA HIS A 207 17.97 24.94 1.64
C HIS A 207 16.85 24.47 0.73
N LEU A 208 15.64 25.04 0.83
CA LEU A 208 14.54 24.74 -0.09
C LEU A 208 14.91 25.08 -1.54
N LEU A 209 15.53 26.25 -1.76
CA LEU A 209 15.97 26.66 -3.07
C LEU A 209 16.99 25.67 -3.65
N THR A 210 17.97 25.23 -2.86
CA THR A 210 18.92 24.18 -3.26
C THR A 210 18.17 22.91 -3.68
N GLN A 211 17.18 22.46 -2.91
CA GLN A 211 16.39 21.27 -3.26
C GLN A 211 15.56 21.44 -4.55
N CYS A 212 15.10 22.65 -4.86
CA CYS A 212 14.37 22.91 -6.11
C CYS A 212 15.29 22.96 -7.34
N HIS A 213 16.59 23.22 -7.16
CA HIS A 213 17.56 23.33 -8.23
C HIS A 213 18.46 22.11 -8.40
N CYS A 214 18.50 21.20 -7.43
CA CYS A 214 19.21 19.94 -7.55
C CYS A 214 18.54 19.02 -8.57
N ASP A 215 19.33 18.56 -9.53
CA ASP A 215 18.98 17.45 -10.40
C ASP A 215 19.25 16.14 -9.63
N TYR A 216 18.20 15.34 -9.39
CA TYR A 216 18.29 14.11 -8.61
C TYR A 216 18.68 12.88 -9.43
N ASP A 217 18.95 13.06 -10.73
CA ASP A 217 19.41 11.97 -11.58
C ASP A 217 20.77 11.41 -11.11
N VAL A 218 21.61 12.24 -10.44
CA VAL A 218 22.85 11.82 -9.78
C VAL A 218 23.03 12.56 -8.46
N THR A 219 23.15 11.82 -7.34
CA THR A 219 23.41 12.38 -6.01
C THR A 219 24.82 12.02 -5.53
N PHE A 220 25.58 13.03 -5.10
CA PHE A 220 26.93 12.88 -4.56
C PHE A 220 26.91 13.00 -3.04
N LEU A 221 27.88 12.38 -2.37
CA LEU A 221 28.09 12.62 -0.95
C LEU A 221 28.60 14.06 -0.71
N PRO A 222 28.40 14.61 0.49
CA PRO A 222 28.90 15.93 0.83
C PRO A 222 30.42 16.04 0.57
N ASN A 223 30.83 17.02 -0.24
CA ASN A 223 32.21 17.25 -0.72
C ASN A 223 32.75 16.28 -1.78
N GLU A 224 31.92 15.39 -2.33
CA GLU A 224 32.29 14.50 -3.44
C GLU A 224 31.68 14.92 -4.78
N ALA A 225 30.92 16.02 -4.79
CA ALA A 225 30.45 16.62 -6.03
C ALA A 225 31.65 17.10 -6.86
N PRO A 226 31.70 16.81 -8.17
CA PRO A 226 32.76 17.30 -9.03
C PRO A 226 32.75 18.84 -9.00
N THR A 227 33.84 19.45 -8.54
CA THR A 227 34.06 20.87 -8.75
C THR A 227 34.35 21.08 -10.23
N ASP A 228 33.61 22.00 -10.86
CA ASP A 228 34.00 22.59 -12.15
C ASP A 228 35.25 23.46 -11.93
N ASP A 229 36.37 22.84 -11.55
CA ASP A 229 37.69 23.45 -11.56
C ASP A 229 38.25 23.30 -12.98
N GLY A 230 37.91 24.26 -13.83
CA GLY A 230 38.60 24.53 -15.10
C GLY A 230 39.92 25.26 -14.90
#